data_AF-A0A6C0ETK0-F1
#
_entry.id   AF-A0A6C0ETK0-F1
#
_cell.length_a   1.000
_cell.length_b   1.000
_cell.length_c   1.000
_cell.angle_alpha   90.00
_cell.angle_beta   90.00
_cell.angle_gamma   90.00
#
_symmetry.space_group_name_H-M   'P 1'
#
loop_
_entity.id
_entity.type
_entity.pdbx_description
1 polymer ?
#
loop_
_entity_poly.entity_id
_entity_poly.type
_entity_poly.pdbx_seq_one_letter_code
_entity_poly.pdbx_strand_id
1 'polypeptide(L)'
;MTRYTKDAQGMYHIHGKKYEMLVGSRAQVVHGTAYKTTGGLKKDNLLQNKNGRIVSKSKHHSAKKEKRLVKAGYVTKKGKFGFIKVGSKSRRSRSNKRGGNLIGSEINAATTGLAGGRKTRRRR
;
A
#
# COMPACT_ATOMS: atom_id res chain seq x y z
N MET A 1 10.48 34.95 2.03
CA MET A 1 9.99 34.19 3.20
C MET A 1 9.51 35.17 4.25
N THR A 2 8.36 34.97 4.88
CA THR A 2 7.94 35.80 6.01
C THR A 2 8.81 35.50 7.23
N ARG A 3 9.48 36.52 7.77
CA ARG A 3 10.26 36.41 9.02
C ARG A 3 9.31 36.70 10.19
N TYR A 4 9.25 35.78 11.14
CA TYR A 4 8.55 35.98 12.41
C TYR A 4 9.56 36.45 13.46
N THR A 5 9.28 37.58 14.09
CA THR A 5 10.07 38.14 15.19
C THR A 5 9.47 37.75 16.53
N LYS A 6 10.33 37.73 17.56
CA LYS A 6 9.90 37.58 18.95
C LYS A 6 9.45 38.92 19.49
N ASP A 7 8.53 38.91 20.44
CA ASP A 7 8.19 40.09 21.24
C ASP A 7 9.21 40.32 22.37
N ALA A 8 8.94 41.34 23.19
CA ALA A 8 9.76 41.65 24.38
C ALA A 8 9.75 40.53 25.44
N GLN A 9 8.75 39.63 25.40
CA GLN A 9 8.62 38.49 26.31
C GLN A 9 9.26 37.20 25.75
N GLY A 10 9.86 37.27 24.55
CA GLY A 10 10.50 36.13 23.88
C GLY A 10 9.55 35.18 23.15
N MET A 11 8.26 35.52 23.05
CA MET A 11 7.19 34.73 22.43
C MET A 11 6.94 35.13 20.97
N TYR A 12 6.48 34.18 20.16
CA TYR A 12 6.05 34.39 18.78
C TYR A 12 4.54 34.59 18.71
N HIS A 13 4.11 35.69 18.09
CA HIS A 13 2.70 36.00 17.83
C HIS A 13 2.37 35.74 16.36
N ILE A 14 1.61 34.69 16.08
CA ILE A 14 1.33 34.26 14.70
C ILE A 14 -0.17 33.96 14.56
N HIS A 15 -0.84 34.69 13.66
CA HIS A 15 -2.29 34.57 13.41
C HIS A 15 -3.14 34.62 14.69
N GLY A 16 -2.82 35.54 15.62
CA GLY A 16 -3.56 35.72 16.86
C GLY A 16 -3.28 34.68 17.96
N LYS A 17 -2.31 33.79 17.77
CA LYS A 17 -1.89 32.80 18.78
C LYS A 17 -0.44 33.04 19.20
N LYS A 18 -0.15 32.80 20.49
CA LYS A 18 1.18 32.87 21.07
C LYS A 18 1.85 31.50 21.04
N TYR A 19 3.14 31.47 20.71
CA TYR A 19 3.98 30.28 20.67
C TYR A 19 5.32 30.57 21.32
N GLU A 20 5.86 29.64 22.10
CA GLU A 20 7.20 29.78 22.69
C GLU A 20 8.30 29.62 21.63
N MET A 21 8.05 28.77 20.63
CA MET A 21 9.00 28.46 19.58
C MET A 21 8.35 28.45 18.20
N LEU A 22 9.10 28.91 17.20
CA LEU A 22 8.61 28.90 15.82
C LEU A 22 8.61 27.47 15.25
N VAL A 23 9.68 26.73 15.50
CA VAL A 23 9.92 25.38 14.97
C VAL A 23 10.06 24.41 16.13
N GLY A 24 9.30 23.32 16.10
CA GLY A 24 9.35 22.28 17.13
C GLY A 24 9.03 20.88 16.61
N SER A 25 8.88 19.95 17.54
CA SER A 25 8.45 18.58 17.26
C SER A 25 6.96 18.52 16.89
N ARG A 26 6.53 17.43 16.25
CA ARG A 26 5.11 17.23 15.91
C ARG A 26 4.20 17.27 17.15
N ALA A 27 4.68 16.76 18.29
CA ALA A 27 3.95 16.81 19.55
C ALA A 27 3.79 18.26 20.03
N GLN A 28 4.89 19.03 20.10
CA GLN A 28 4.86 20.44 20.50
C GLN A 28 3.93 21.29 19.64
N VAL A 29 3.85 21.02 18.34
CA VAL A 29 2.92 21.72 17.43
C VAL A 29 1.46 21.38 17.73
N VAL A 30 1.15 20.12 18.05
CA VAL A 30 -0.22 19.70 18.42
C VAL A 30 -0.62 20.26 19.79
N HIS A 31 0.30 20.29 20.75
CA HIS A 31 0.07 20.87 22.08
C HIS A 31 0.03 22.40 22.08
N GLY A 32 0.53 23.06 21.04
CA GLY A 32 0.44 24.51 20.88
C GLY A 32 1.67 25.29 21.37
N THR A 33 2.73 24.60 21.79
CA THR A 33 4.01 25.22 22.15
C THR A 33 4.74 25.79 20.93
N ALA A 34 4.66 25.07 19.80
CA ALA A 34 5.34 25.41 18.56
C ALA A 34 4.36 25.75 17.42
N TYR A 35 4.73 26.68 16.55
CA TYR A 35 3.90 27.04 15.40
C TYR A 35 3.92 25.99 14.28
N LYS A 36 5.11 25.53 13.90
CA LYS A 36 5.30 24.57 12.80
C LYS A 36 6.40 23.56 13.11
N THR A 37 6.41 22.46 12.37
CA THR A 37 7.53 21.51 12.39
C THR A 37 8.71 21.99 11.55
N THR A 38 9.85 21.32 11.66
CA THR A 38 11.01 21.52 10.77
C THR A 38 10.64 21.42 9.28
N GLY A 39 9.69 20.55 8.94
CA GLY A 39 9.14 20.40 7.58
C GLY A 39 7.97 21.32 7.25
N GLY A 40 7.71 22.37 8.05
CA GLY A 40 6.66 23.35 7.77
C GLY A 40 5.23 22.89 8.02
N LEU A 41 5.02 21.77 8.71
CA LEU A 41 3.67 21.29 9.03
C LEU A 41 3.11 22.06 10.22
N LYS A 42 1.94 22.68 10.03
CA LYS A 42 1.13 23.29 11.08
C LYS A 42 0.22 22.27 11.74
N LYS A 43 -0.41 22.64 12.85
CA LYS A 43 -1.33 21.79 13.62
C LYS A 43 -2.44 21.15 12.74
N ASP A 44 -3.04 21.92 11.83
CA ASP A 44 -4.12 21.44 10.95
C ASP A 44 -3.69 20.35 9.96
N ASN A 45 -2.38 20.30 9.67
CA ASN A 45 -1.78 19.32 8.77
C ASN A 45 -1.38 18.02 9.50
N LEU A 46 -1.56 17.96 10.82
CA LEU A 46 -1.20 16.82 11.66
C LEU A 46 -2.47 16.14 12.21
N LEU A 47 -2.38 14.82 12.41
CA LEU A 47 -3.42 14.05 13.07
C LEU A 47 -2.80 12.91 13.87
N GLN A 48 -3.46 12.50 14.93
CA GLN A 48 -3.08 11.32 15.69
C GLN A 48 -3.71 10.08 15.05
N ASN A 49 -2.89 9.07 14.76
CA ASN A 49 -3.39 7.78 14.28
C ASN A 49 -3.88 6.92 15.45
N LYS A 50 -4.53 5.79 15.14
CA LYS A 50 -5.00 4.82 16.15
C LYS A 50 -3.90 4.23 17.03
N ASN A 51 -2.64 4.35 16.62
CA ASN A 51 -1.47 3.88 17.36
C ASN A 51 -0.85 4.99 18.21
N GLY A 52 -1.55 6.12 18.41
CA GLY A 52 -1.09 7.25 19.22
C GLY A 52 -0.04 8.14 18.56
N ARG A 53 0.42 7.83 17.35
CA ARG A 53 1.46 8.59 16.64
C ARG A 53 0.87 9.78 15.89
N ILE A 54 1.52 10.93 16.00
CA ILE A 54 1.17 12.13 15.25
C ILE A 54 1.81 12.07 13.87
N VAL A 55 0.98 11.94 12.83
CA VAL A 55 1.38 11.82 11.42
C VAL A 55 0.82 12.97 10.60
N SER A 56 1.38 13.21 9.42
CA SER A 56 0.81 14.19 8.50
C SER A 56 -0.52 13.70 7.90
N LYS A 57 -1.50 14.58 7.83
CA LYS A 57 -2.83 14.32 7.25
C LYS A 57 -2.73 13.77 5.84
N SER A 58 -1.97 14.42 4.96
CA SER A 58 -1.78 13.98 3.57
C SER A 58 -1.32 12.52 3.48
N LYS A 59 -0.23 12.13 4.18
CA LYS A 59 0.28 10.75 4.13
C LYS A 59 -0.73 9.72 4.63
N HIS A 60 -1.47 10.03 5.69
CA HIS A 60 -2.51 9.13 6.20
C HIS A 60 -3.62 8.88 5.17
N HIS A 61 -4.06 9.92 4.46
CA HIS A 61 -5.08 9.81 3.42
C HIS A 61 -4.55 9.07 2.17
N SER A 62 -3.36 9.44 1.68
CA SER A 62 -2.74 8.77 0.53
C SER A 62 -2.50 7.28 0.79
N ALA A 63 -2.03 6.91 1.99
CA ALA A 63 -1.83 5.51 2.35
C ALA A 63 -3.13 4.68 2.26
N LYS A 64 -4.27 5.24 2.71
CA LYS A 64 -5.59 4.60 2.63
C LYS A 64 -6.10 4.47 1.19
N LYS A 65 -5.80 5.45 0.33
CA LYS A 65 -6.20 5.44 -1.09
C LYS A 65 -5.36 4.47 -1.92
N GLU A 66 -4.06 4.46 -1.70
CA GLU A 66 -3.14 3.75 -2.58
C GLU A 66 -3.10 2.25 -2.34
N LYS A 67 -3.20 1.79 -1.07
CA LYS A 67 -3.18 0.37 -0.69
C LYS A 67 -2.13 -0.46 -1.47
N ARG A 68 -0.91 0.08 -1.60
CA ARG A 68 0.13 -0.41 -2.53
C ARG A 68 0.40 -1.91 -2.43
N LEU A 69 0.51 -2.43 -1.21
CA LEU A 69 0.77 -3.86 -0.97
C LEU A 69 -0.38 -4.74 -1.48
N VAL A 70 -1.62 -4.37 -1.14
CA VAL A 70 -2.82 -5.09 -1.59
C VAL A 70 -2.92 -5.06 -3.11
N LYS A 71 -2.68 -3.90 -3.74
CA LYS A 71 -2.65 -3.76 -5.21
C LYS A 71 -1.55 -4.58 -5.86
N ALA A 72 -0.39 -4.72 -5.21
CA ALA A 72 0.70 -5.59 -5.66
C ALA A 72 0.44 -7.08 -5.37
N GLY A 73 -0.73 -7.44 -4.83
CA GLY A 73 -1.14 -8.80 -4.54
C GLY A 73 -0.69 -9.33 -3.18
N TYR A 74 -0.04 -8.52 -2.34
CA TYR A 74 0.40 -8.92 -1.01
C TYR A 74 -0.70 -8.68 0.02
N VAL A 75 -1.23 -9.77 0.57
CA VAL A 75 -2.25 -9.77 1.63
C VAL A 75 -1.79 -10.59 2.83
N THR A 76 -2.46 -10.42 3.96
CA THR A 76 -2.22 -11.18 5.19
C THR A 76 -3.51 -11.89 5.60
N LYS A 77 -3.43 -13.15 6.02
CA LYS A 77 -4.58 -13.92 6.54
C LYS A 77 -4.39 -14.20 8.03
N LYS A 78 -5.43 -13.97 8.83
CA LYS A 78 -5.41 -14.29 10.27
C LYS A 78 -5.04 -15.77 10.47
N GLY A 79 -4.13 -16.05 11.41
CA GLY A 79 -3.65 -17.41 11.71
C GLY A 79 -2.57 -17.94 10.75
N LYS A 80 -2.13 -17.17 9.76
CA LYS A 80 -0.98 -17.52 8.91
C LYS A 80 0.11 -16.47 9.07
N PHE A 81 1.30 -16.92 9.46
CA PHE A 81 2.48 -16.06 9.58
C PHE A 81 3.02 -15.72 8.18
N GLY A 82 3.40 -14.45 7.97
CA GLY A 82 3.96 -13.96 6.70
C GLY A 82 2.95 -13.35 5.72
N PHE A 83 3.40 -13.09 4.49
CA PHE A 83 2.60 -12.53 3.41
C PHE A 83 2.08 -13.64 2.47
N ILE A 84 0.90 -13.43 1.91
CA ILE A 84 0.29 -14.30 0.89
C ILE A 84 0.18 -13.48 -0.39
N LYS A 85 0.67 -14.02 -1.51
CA LYS A 85 0.58 -13.36 -2.81
C LYS A 85 -0.64 -13.86 -3.60
N VAL A 86 -1.69 -13.05 -3.66
CA VAL A 86 -2.91 -13.32 -4.43
C VAL A 86 -2.74 -12.80 -5.85
N GLY A 87 -3.23 -13.53 -6.85
CA GLY A 87 -3.19 -13.09 -8.25
C GLY A 87 -1.88 -13.37 -8.99
N SER A 88 -0.96 -14.14 -8.40
CA SER A 88 0.09 -14.76 -9.21
C SER A 88 -0.55 -15.82 -10.10
N LYS A 89 -0.84 -15.48 -11.37
CA LYS A 89 -0.94 -16.52 -12.40
C LYS A 89 0.39 -17.26 -12.31
N SER A 90 0.35 -18.49 -11.79
CA SER A 90 1.44 -19.43 -11.98
C SER A 90 1.80 -19.32 -13.45
N ARG A 91 2.99 -18.81 -13.76
CA ARG A 91 3.58 -19.03 -15.07
C ARG A 91 3.78 -20.53 -15.10
N ARG A 92 2.75 -21.25 -15.56
CA ARG A 92 2.79 -22.69 -15.78
C ARG A 92 4.06 -22.89 -16.59
N SER A 93 5.12 -23.37 -15.95
CA SER A 93 6.33 -23.64 -16.69
C SER A 93 5.90 -24.67 -17.71
N ARG A 94 5.98 -24.32 -18.99
CA ARG A 94 5.91 -25.31 -20.05
C ARG A 94 7.20 -26.09 -19.89
N SER A 95 7.18 -27.09 -19.02
CA SER A 95 8.21 -28.12 -18.99
C SER A 95 8.09 -28.84 -20.32
N ASN A 96 8.93 -28.44 -21.28
CA ASN A 96 9.21 -29.25 -22.46
C ASN A 96 9.98 -30.47 -21.95
N LYS A 97 9.27 -31.48 -21.47
CA LYS A 97 9.86 -32.78 -21.19
C LYS A 97 10.01 -33.50 -22.53
N ARG A 98 11.14 -33.24 -23.18
CA ARG A 98 11.67 -34.09 -24.24
C ARG A 98 12.05 -35.43 -23.59
N GLY A 99 11.49 -36.52 -24.12
CA GLY A 99 11.99 -37.89 -23.95
C GLY A 99 11.70 -38.56 -22.61
N GLY A 100 11.06 -39.73 -22.66
CA GLY A 100 11.02 -40.66 -21.54
C GLY A 100 9.78 -41.54 -21.47
N ASN A 101 9.79 -42.60 -22.28
CA ASN A 101 9.07 -43.88 -22.20
C ASN A 101 7.57 -43.91 -21.83
N LEU A 102 6.80 -44.38 -22.82
CA LEU A 102 5.51 -45.07 -22.67
C LEU A 102 5.74 -46.39 -21.94
N ILE A 103 5.32 -46.47 -20.67
CA ILE A 103 4.89 -47.72 -20.05
C ILE A 103 3.51 -47.44 -19.47
N GLY A 104 2.54 -48.24 -19.94
CA GLY A 104 1.12 -47.93 -19.89
C GLY A 104 0.49 -47.93 -18.50
N SER A 105 -0.65 -47.25 -18.43
CA SER A 105 -1.77 -47.66 -17.60
C SER A 105 -3.06 -47.19 -18.27
N GLU A 106 -3.81 -48.17 -18.76
CA GLU A 106 -5.19 -48.06 -19.20
C GLU A 106 -6.07 -47.67 -18.01
N ILE A 107 -6.88 -46.61 -18.14
CA ILE A 107 -8.14 -46.45 -17.39
C ILE A 107 -9.17 -45.68 -18.22
N ASN A 108 -10.04 -46.44 -18.87
CA ASN A 108 -11.45 -46.20 -19.22
C ASN A 108 -11.93 -44.74 -19.38
N ALA A 109 -12.00 -44.29 -20.64
CA ALA A 109 -12.75 -43.10 -21.04
C ALA A 109 -14.24 -43.43 -21.23
N ALA A 110 -14.99 -43.49 -20.14
CA ALA A 110 -16.45 -43.45 -20.18
C ALA A 110 -16.92 -42.37 -19.18
N THR A 111 -16.98 -41.11 -19.61
CA THR A 111 -17.91 -40.08 -19.11
C THR A 111 -17.68 -38.73 -19.77
N THR A 112 -18.74 -38.23 -20.41
CA THR A 112 -18.97 -36.84 -20.90
C THR A 112 -18.11 -36.41 -22.10
N GLY A 113 -18.63 -36.03 -23.26
CA GLY A 113 -19.90 -35.37 -23.55
C GLY A 113 -19.61 -33.99 -24.13
N LEU A 114 -19.97 -33.79 -25.40
CA LEU A 114 -20.22 -32.51 -26.08
C LEU A 114 -19.02 -31.65 -26.54
N ALA A 115 -19.01 -31.44 -27.86
CA ALA A 115 -18.92 -30.16 -28.57
C ALA A 115 -17.73 -29.99 -29.54
N GLY A 116 -18.06 -30.01 -30.83
CA GLY A 116 -17.73 -28.86 -31.69
C GLY A 116 -16.44 -28.91 -32.50
N GLY A 117 -16.53 -29.51 -33.69
CA GLY A 117 -16.18 -28.82 -34.94
C GLY A 117 -14.70 -28.73 -35.36
N ARG A 118 -14.39 -29.37 -36.49
CA ARG A 118 -13.88 -28.71 -37.73
C ARG A 118 -13.74 -29.77 -38.83
N LYS A 119 -14.65 -29.74 -39.81
CA LYS A 119 -14.46 -30.46 -41.09
C LYS A 119 -13.26 -29.83 -41.80
N THR A 120 -12.12 -30.47 -41.77
CA THR A 120 -11.09 -30.28 -42.79
C THR A 120 -11.41 -31.23 -43.94
N ARG A 121 -11.91 -30.71 -45.06
CA ARG A 121 -11.92 -31.46 -46.31
C ARG A 121 -10.84 -30.89 -47.22
N ARG A 122 -9.80 -31.70 -47.36
CA ARG A 122 -8.60 -31.52 -48.16
C ARG A 122 -8.85 -32.18 -49.53
N ARG A 123 -8.34 -31.58 -50.61
CA ARG A 123 -8.10 -32.14 -51.98
C ARG A 123 -9.39 -32.34 -52.81
N ARG A 124 -9.44 -32.10 -54.13
CA ARG A 124 -8.42 -31.90 -55.17
C ARG A 124 -8.65 -30.59 -55.92
#